data_AF-A0A2I7SM60-F1
#
_entry.id   AF-A0A2I7SM60-F1
#
_cell.length_a   1.000
_cell.length_b   1.000
_cell.length_c   1.000
_cell.angle_alpha   90.00
_cell.angle_beta   90.00
_cell.angle_gamma   90.00
#
_symmetry.space_group_name_H-M   'P 1'
#
loop_
_entity.id
_entity.type
_entity.pdbx_description
1 polymer ?
#
loop_
_entity_poly.entity_id
_entity_poly.type
_entity_poly.pdbx_seq_one_letter_code
_entity_poly.pdbx_strand_id
1 'polypeptide(L)'
;MHIHNRKNSNRHLCRDCNSSFSVTVDTIMHASKLPLPKWFAAIFLIVNAKKRISSLQLARDINVNKNTAWYMQKRIREAMYSDSDDLLKGIVEVDESYVGGSMTNMRKSYKKELGIYPGGMEHKKPVLGMMQREGLVKVIVIDKADAKTIRPLLNKHIDTASEVVTDGFGAYRMLHKTHAKHVKLNHSKNIMSLGKYNTSRLDSFWTTIKRAIVGQYHRVSPEHLQSYLDEIAFKFNNREEDLFSLLITRIIQQEPRIAVT
;
A
#
# COMPACT_ATOMS: atom_id res chain seq x y z
N MET A 1 6.04 28.47 23.13
CA MET A 1 4.93 27.62 23.54
C MET A 1 5.14 27.18 24.98
N HIS A 2 4.39 27.72 25.94
CA HIS A 2 4.51 27.37 27.35
C HIS A 2 3.63 26.15 27.68
N ILE A 3 4.26 24.97 27.72
CA ILE A 3 3.57 23.68 27.94
C ILE A 3 3.80 23.21 29.38
N HIS A 4 2.74 22.90 30.11
CA HIS A 4 2.82 22.30 31.44
C HIS A 4 2.21 20.90 31.44
N ASN A 5 2.83 19.98 32.19
CA ASN A 5 2.27 18.66 32.43
C ASN A 5 1.21 18.74 33.55
N ARG A 6 0.00 18.22 33.31
CA ARG A 6 -1.06 18.24 34.31
C ARG A 6 -0.88 17.06 35.26
N LYS A 7 -0.64 17.35 36.55
CA LYS A 7 -0.42 16.35 37.61
C LYS A 7 -1.46 15.22 37.53
N ASN A 8 -0.99 13.98 37.63
CA ASN A 8 -1.81 12.75 37.58
C ASN A 8 -2.59 12.53 36.26
N SER A 9 -2.11 13.08 35.14
CA SER A 9 -2.69 12.79 33.82
C SER A 9 -1.63 12.74 32.72
N ASN A 10 -1.89 12.00 31.64
CA ASN A 10 -1.09 12.04 30.41
C ASN A 10 -1.48 13.22 29.51
N ARG A 11 -1.90 14.34 30.12
CA ARG A 11 -2.36 15.53 29.40
C ARG A 11 -1.45 16.72 29.68
N HIS A 12 -1.15 17.44 28.63
CA HIS A 12 -0.44 18.70 28.64
C HIS A 12 -1.45 19.85 28.59
N LEU A 13 -1.08 20.98 29.17
CA LEU A 13 -1.82 22.24 29.12
C LEU A 13 -0.96 23.27 28.38
N CYS A 14 -1.50 23.84 27.31
CA CYS A 14 -0.92 25.00 26.66
C CYS A 14 -1.34 26.25 27.43
N ARG A 15 -0.41 27.05 27.96
CA ARG A 15 -0.77 28.30 28.66
C ARG A 15 -1.15 29.45 27.72
N ASP A 16 -0.75 29.36 26.47
CA ASP A 16 -1.00 30.41 25.48
C ASP A 16 -2.49 30.41 25.04
N CYS A 17 -3.11 29.23 24.95
CA CYS A 17 -4.52 29.06 24.55
C CYS A 17 -5.40 28.30 25.57
N ASN A 18 -4.85 27.98 26.75
CA ASN A 18 -5.48 27.24 27.84
C ASN A 18 -6.09 25.87 27.46
N SER A 19 -5.70 25.32 26.30
CA SER A 19 -6.19 24.03 25.81
C SER A 19 -5.40 22.87 26.43
N SER A 20 -6.08 21.74 26.65
CA SER A 20 -5.44 20.53 27.15
C SER A 20 -5.39 19.45 26.07
N PHE A 21 -4.23 18.84 25.86
CA PHE A 21 -4.01 17.84 24.80
C PHE A 21 -3.17 16.65 25.31
N SER A 22 -3.20 15.53 24.59
CA SER A 22 -2.27 14.40 24.79
C SER A 22 -1.23 14.41 23.68
N VAL A 23 -0.03 13.90 23.93
CA VAL A 23 1.01 13.70 22.88
C VAL A 23 0.57 12.74 21.77
N THR A 24 -0.52 12.00 22.00
CA THR A 24 -1.10 11.08 21.02
C THR A 24 -2.20 11.70 20.18
N VAL A 25 -2.65 12.92 20.49
CA VAL A 25 -3.67 13.61 19.69
C VAL A 25 -3.17 13.76 18.26
N ASP A 26 -4.07 13.57 17.31
CA ASP A 26 -3.81 13.60 15.87
C ASP A 26 -2.67 12.69 15.40
N THR A 27 -2.47 11.56 16.08
CA THR A 27 -1.56 10.49 15.64
C THR A 27 -2.31 9.17 15.46
N ILE A 28 -1.62 8.15 14.94
CA ILE A 28 -2.10 6.76 14.94
C ILE A 28 -2.30 6.16 16.34
N MET A 29 -1.94 6.88 17.40
CA MET A 29 -2.11 6.47 18.80
C MET A 29 -3.23 7.25 19.51
N HIS A 30 -3.88 8.19 18.82
CA HIS A 30 -4.99 8.98 19.38
C HIS A 30 -6.09 8.04 19.91
N ALA A 31 -6.56 8.31 21.13
CA ALA A 31 -7.65 7.61 21.81
C ALA A 31 -7.33 6.14 22.14
N SER A 32 -6.07 5.73 21.99
CA SER A 32 -5.65 4.40 22.41
C SER A 32 -5.59 4.29 23.94
N LYS A 33 -6.15 3.20 24.47
CA LYS A 33 -5.97 2.78 25.87
C LYS A 33 -4.69 1.98 26.10
N LEU A 34 -3.91 1.74 25.04
CA LEU A 34 -2.66 0.98 25.13
C LEU A 34 -1.50 1.88 25.55
N PRO A 35 -0.57 1.38 26.39
CA PRO A 35 0.67 2.07 26.68
C PRO A 35 1.50 2.33 25.41
N LEU A 36 2.13 3.51 25.33
CA LEU A 36 3.04 3.87 24.23
C LEU A 36 4.15 2.84 23.95
N PRO A 37 4.77 2.19 24.96
CA PRO A 37 5.76 1.15 24.70
C PRO A 37 5.24 0.00 23.82
N LYS A 38 3.95 -0.36 23.93
CA LYS A 38 3.35 -1.38 23.05
C LYS A 38 3.20 -0.88 21.62
N TRP A 39 2.90 0.40 21.42
CA TRP A 39 2.87 1.02 20.08
C TRP A 39 4.24 1.04 19.44
N PHE A 40 5.28 1.47 20.16
CA PHE A 40 6.65 1.47 19.65
C PHE A 40 7.14 0.06 19.34
N ALA A 41 6.87 -0.92 20.22
CA ALA A 41 7.18 -2.32 19.97
C ALA A 41 6.45 -2.84 18.71
N ALA A 42 5.16 -2.55 18.55
CA ALA A 42 4.41 -2.97 17.38
C ALA A 42 4.93 -2.33 16.09
N ILE A 43 5.23 -1.03 16.10
CA ILE A 43 5.82 -0.32 14.96
C ILE A 43 7.16 -0.97 14.61
N PHE A 44 8.06 -1.14 15.58
CA PHE A 44 9.37 -1.74 15.39
C PHE A 44 9.30 -3.15 14.80
N LEU A 45 8.44 -4.01 15.34
CA LEU A 45 8.25 -5.37 14.84
C LEU A 45 7.67 -5.38 13.41
N ILE A 46 6.70 -4.53 13.12
CA ILE A 46 6.08 -4.46 11.79
C ILE A 46 7.10 -3.97 10.77
N VAL A 47 7.79 -2.84 11.01
CA VAL A 47 8.70 -2.26 10.01
C VAL A 47 9.88 -3.19 9.69
N ASN A 48 10.43 -3.85 10.71
CA ASN A 48 11.60 -4.74 10.55
C ASN A 48 11.24 -6.14 10.05
N ALA A 49 9.97 -6.55 10.09
CA ALA A 49 9.54 -7.83 9.54
C ALA A 49 9.63 -7.83 8.00
N LYS A 50 10.76 -8.29 7.45
CA LYS A 50 10.97 -8.46 5.99
C LYS A 50 9.84 -9.30 5.36
N LYS A 51 9.48 -10.42 6.01
CA LYS A 51 8.39 -11.29 5.59
C LYS A 51 7.03 -10.92 6.18
N ARG A 52 6.83 -9.72 6.74
CA ARG A 52 5.57 -9.31 7.41
C ARG A 52 5.27 -10.13 8.67
N ILE A 53 4.29 -9.65 9.44
CA ILE A 53 3.86 -10.25 10.69
C ILE A 53 2.34 -10.43 10.69
N SER A 54 1.86 -11.61 11.06
CA SER A 54 0.42 -11.86 11.21
C SER A 54 -0.10 -11.18 12.48
N SER A 55 -1.39 -10.85 12.53
CA SER A 55 -1.98 -10.25 13.73
C SER A 55 -1.89 -11.17 14.95
N LEU A 56 -1.91 -12.49 14.74
CA LEU A 56 -1.74 -13.49 15.80
C LEU A 56 -0.31 -13.52 16.34
N GLN A 57 0.69 -13.37 15.48
CA GLN A 57 2.08 -13.26 15.92
C GLN A 57 2.29 -11.96 16.69
N LEU A 58 1.88 -10.83 16.13
CA LEU A 58 2.02 -9.54 16.82
C LEU A 58 1.31 -9.55 18.18
N ALA A 59 0.11 -10.13 18.27
CA ALA A 59 -0.64 -10.26 19.51
C ALA A 59 0.14 -10.99 20.61
N ARG A 60 0.84 -12.08 20.25
CA ARG A 60 1.71 -12.83 21.17
C ARG A 60 2.92 -11.99 21.58
N ASP A 61 3.58 -11.38 20.60
CA ASP A 61 4.84 -10.65 20.82
C ASP A 61 4.68 -9.42 21.72
N ILE A 62 3.53 -8.71 21.65
CA ILE A 62 3.25 -7.53 22.48
C ILE A 62 2.21 -7.78 23.60
N ASN A 63 1.85 -9.05 23.82
CA ASN A 63 0.89 -9.51 24.81
C ASN A 63 -0.42 -8.72 24.80
N VAL A 64 -1.17 -8.80 23.69
CA VAL A 64 -2.52 -8.24 23.52
C VAL A 64 -3.41 -9.26 22.80
N ASN A 65 -4.72 -9.03 22.77
CA ASN A 65 -5.59 -9.89 21.97
C ASN A 65 -5.42 -9.65 20.45
N LYS A 66 -5.78 -10.64 19.64
CA LYS A 66 -5.67 -10.61 18.17
C LYS A 66 -6.34 -9.38 17.54
N ASN A 67 -7.52 -8.99 18.03
CA ASN A 67 -8.28 -7.88 17.46
C ASN A 67 -7.59 -6.54 17.73
N THR A 68 -6.96 -6.39 18.90
CA THR A 68 -6.15 -5.24 19.27
C THR A 68 -4.92 -5.15 18.37
N ALA A 69 -4.19 -6.25 18.19
CA ALA A 69 -3.05 -6.31 17.29
C ALA A 69 -3.45 -5.96 15.84
N TRP A 70 -4.56 -6.53 15.35
CA TRP A 70 -5.09 -6.22 14.01
C TRP A 70 -5.44 -4.73 13.85
N TYR A 71 -6.08 -4.14 14.87
CA TYR A 71 -6.40 -2.70 14.88
C TYR A 71 -5.15 -1.82 14.88
N MET A 72 -4.13 -2.17 15.68
CA MET A 72 -2.83 -1.48 15.66
C MET A 72 -2.18 -1.58 14.28
N GLN A 73 -2.14 -2.78 13.69
CA GLN A 73 -1.58 -2.95 12.34
C GLN A 73 -2.32 -2.11 11.31
N LYS A 74 -3.65 -2.02 11.38
CA LYS A 74 -4.42 -1.16 10.48
C LYS A 74 -3.95 0.29 10.56
N ARG A 75 -3.90 0.87 11.76
CA ARG A 75 -3.47 2.28 11.94
C ARG A 75 -2.00 2.50 11.56
N ILE A 76 -1.14 1.53 11.80
CA ILE A 76 0.27 1.59 11.39
C ILE A 76 0.39 1.59 9.86
N ARG A 77 -0.43 0.80 9.15
CA ARG A 77 -0.46 0.82 7.67
C ARG A 77 -0.98 2.15 7.12
N GLU A 78 -1.94 2.79 7.79
CA GLU A 78 -2.36 4.14 7.40
C GLU A 78 -1.21 5.14 7.46
N ALA A 79 -0.33 5.06 8.46
CA ALA A 79 0.87 5.91 8.52
C ALA A 79 1.93 5.56 7.45
N MET A 80 1.84 4.37 6.83
CA MET A 80 2.71 3.98 5.72
C MET A 80 2.18 4.47 4.37
N TYR A 81 0.94 4.97 4.32
CA TYR A 81 0.36 5.52 3.11
C TYR A 81 1.19 6.72 2.58
N SER A 82 1.29 6.82 1.26
CA SER A 82 1.92 7.93 0.52
C SER A 82 1.37 7.87 -0.93
N ASP A 83 0.60 8.78 -1.54
CA ASP A 83 0.34 10.20 -1.30
C ASP A 83 1.46 11.12 -1.77
N SER A 84 2.61 10.62 -2.24
CA SER A 84 3.63 11.56 -2.72
C SER A 84 3.18 12.16 -4.06
N ASP A 85 3.15 13.48 -4.14
CA ASP A 85 3.00 14.21 -5.40
C ASP A 85 4.21 14.02 -6.33
N ASP A 86 5.25 13.34 -5.84
CA ASP A 86 6.39 12.93 -6.64
C ASP A 86 5.94 12.04 -7.80
N LEU A 87 6.08 12.60 -8.99
CA LEU A 87 5.91 11.90 -10.26
C LEU A 87 7.05 10.91 -10.46
N LEU A 88 6.71 9.71 -10.95
CA LEU A 88 7.69 8.75 -11.45
C LEU A 88 8.32 9.30 -12.72
N LYS A 89 9.64 9.20 -12.84
CA LYS A 89 10.43 9.82 -13.92
C LYS A 89 11.28 8.81 -14.68
N GLY A 90 11.65 9.15 -15.92
CA GLY A 90 12.57 8.35 -16.73
C GLY A 90 11.87 7.15 -17.36
N ILE A 91 12.34 5.93 -17.09
CA ILE A 91 11.70 4.71 -17.61
C ILE A 91 10.76 4.16 -16.54
N VAL A 92 9.47 4.07 -16.87
CA VAL A 92 8.42 3.59 -15.96
C VAL A 92 7.76 2.34 -16.53
N GLU A 93 7.85 1.23 -15.79
CA GLU A 93 7.15 -0.03 -16.05
C GLU A 93 5.71 0.09 -15.52
N VAL A 94 4.73 -0.31 -16.33
CA VAL A 94 3.32 -0.29 -15.95
C VAL A 94 2.67 -1.60 -16.35
N ASP A 95 1.94 -2.17 -15.40
CA ASP A 95 1.25 -3.45 -15.55
C ASP A 95 0.09 -3.54 -14.55
N GLU A 96 -0.83 -4.46 -14.80
CA GLU A 96 -1.93 -4.79 -13.89
C GLU A 96 -1.81 -6.22 -13.36
N SER A 97 -2.11 -6.38 -12.07
CA SER A 97 -2.24 -7.71 -11.45
C SER A 97 -3.59 -7.84 -10.77
N TYR A 98 -4.12 -9.06 -10.71
CA TYR A 98 -5.42 -9.35 -10.12
C TYR A 98 -5.25 -10.08 -8.79
N VAL A 99 -5.81 -9.52 -7.72
CA VAL A 99 -5.79 -10.08 -6.38
C VAL A 99 -7.18 -10.60 -6.02
N GLY A 100 -7.27 -11.87 -5.66
CA GLY A 100 -8.51 -12.52 -5.22
C GLY A 100 -8.33 -14.02 -5.07
N GLY A 101 -9.23 -14.64 -4.30
CA GLY A 101 -9.22 -16.09 -4.08
C GLY A 101 -9.49 -16.85 -5.37
N SER A 102 -8.80 -17.99 -5.55
CA SER A 102 -9.08 -18.87 -6.68
C SER A 102 -10.48 -19.48 -6.58
N MET A 103 -11.22 -19.46 -7.68
CA MET A 103 -12.51 -20.15 -7.78
C MET A 103 -12.37 -21.65 -8.02
N THR A 104 -11.16 -22.19 -8.26
CA THR A 104 -10.97 -23.60 -8.65
C THR A 104 -11.59 -24.58 -7.63
N ASN A 105 -11.41 -24.30 -6.34
CA ASN A 105 -11.91 -25.16 -5.25
C ASN A 105 -13.24 -24.69 -4.64
N MET A 106 -13.88 -23.67 -5.23
CA MET A 106 -15.11 -23.10 -4.71
C MET A 106 -16.33 -23.93 -5.13
N ARG A 107 -17.23 -24.21 -4.18
CA ARG A 107 -18.47 -24.97 -4.45
C ARG A 107 -19.30 -24.30 -5.55
N LYS A 108 -19.85 -25.11 -6.46
CA LYS A 108 -20.67 -24.64 -7.60
C LYS A 108 -21.89 -23.80 -7.17
N SER A 109 -22.55 -24.17 -6.06
CA SER A 109 -23.69 -23.41 -5.52
C SER A 109 -23.31 -21.99 -5.10
N TYR A 110 -22.16 -21.83 -4.44
CA TYR A 110 -21.66 -20.53 -4.00
C TYR A 110 -21.21 -19.65 -5.17
N LYS A 111 -20.65 -20.24 -6.25
CA LYS A 111 -20.35 -19.50 -7.50
C LYS A 111 -21.61 -18.91 -8.14
N LYS A 112 -22.71 -19.68 -8.14
CA LYS A 112 -24.00 -19.27 -8.70
C LYS A 112 -24.65 -18.16 -7.86
N GLU A 113 -24.53 -18.24 -6.54
CA GLU A 113 -25.02 -17.22 -5.60
C GLU A 113 -24.29 -15.88 -5.76
N LEU A 114 -22.98 -15.92 -6.02
CA LEU A 114 -22.19 -14.72 -6.30
C LEU A 114 -22.48 -14.09 -7.68
N GLY A 115 -23.20 -14.79 -8.57
CA GLY A 115 -23.52 -14.31 -9.92
C GLY A 115 -22.30 -14.20 -10.86
N ILE A 116 -21.21 -14.91 -10.57
CA ILE A 116 -19.92 -14.73 -11.27
C ILE A 116 -19.72 -15.78 -12.36
N TYR A 117 -19.33 -15.35 -13.55
CA TYR A 117 -18.99 -16.26 -14.65
C TYR A 117 -17.72 -17.07 -14.36
N PRO A 118 -17.70 -18.40 -14.59
CA PRO A 118 -16.57 -19.28 -14.25
C PRO A 118 -15.22 -18.93 -14.92
N GLY A 119 -15.24 -18.20 -16.05
CA GLY A 119 -14.04 -17.74 -16.77
C GLY A 119 -13.71 -16.26 -16.55
N GLY A 120 -14.52 -15.52 -15.78
CA GLY A 120 -14.34 -14.09 -15.55
C GLY A 120 -13.39 -13.79 -14.39
N MET A 121 -12.69 -12.66 -14.49
CA MET A 121 -11.87 -12.11 -13.39
C MET A 121 -12.67 -11.20 -12.44
N GLU A 122 -14.00 -11.18 -12.56
CA GLU A 122 -14.92 -10.31 -11.78
C GLU A 122 -14.83 -10.52 -10.26
N HIS A 123 -14.42 -11.72 -9.83
CA HIS A 123 -14.18 -12.07 -8.42
C HIS A 123 -12.84 -11.54 -7.87
N LYS A 124 -11.98 -10.98 -8.73
CA LYS A 124 -10.67 -10.46 -8.36
C LYS A 124 -10.67 -8.94 -8.48
N LYS A 125 -9.98 -8.28 -7.56
CA LYS A 125 -9.74 -6.84 -7.66
C LYS A 125 -8.48 -6.59 -8.50
N PRO A 126 -8.59 -5.77 -9.57
CA PRO A 126 -7.43 -5.32 -10.31
C PRO A 126 -6.60 -4.33 -9.49
N VAL A 127 -5.28 -4.43 -9.63
CA VAL A 127 -4.29 -3.56 -9.01
C VAL A 127 -3.38 -3.06 -10.12
N LEU A 128 -3.31 -1.75 -10.29
CA LEU A 128 -2.38 -1.08 -11.19
C LEU A 128 -1.05 -0.89 -10.48
N GLY A 129 0.04 -1.33 -11.10
CA GLY A 129 1.40 -1.07 -10.64
C GLY A 129 2.15 -0.16 -11.60
N MET A 130 2.88 0.80 -11.03
CA MET A 130 3.74 1.73 -11.77
C MET A 130 5.10 1.74 -11.07
N MET A 131 6.17 1.42 -11.80
CA MET A 131 7.49 1.26 -11.20
C MET A 131 8.56 1.99 -12.03
N GLN A 132 9.26 2.91 -11.39
CA GLN A 132 10.44 3.54 -11.97
C GLN A 132 11.62 2.56 -11.95
N ARG A 133 12.37 2.48 -13.07
CA ARG A 133 13.47 1.51 -13.28
C ARG A 133 14.47 1.44 -12.12
N GLU A 134 14.78 2.58 -11.52
CA GLU A 134 15.69 2.72 -10.38
C GLU A 134 15.10 3.66 -9.31
N GLY A 135 13.83 3.46 -8.97
CA GLY A 135 13.17 4.36 -8.04
C GLY A 135 11.98 3.74 -7.35
N LEU A 136 10.96 4.57 -7.23
CA LEU A 136 9.76 4.27 -6.47
C LEU A 136 8.82 3.33 -7.23
N VAL A 137 8.05 2.55 -6.47
CA VAL A 137 6.86 1.85 -6.93
C VAL A 137 5.62 2.50 -6.34
N LYS A 138 4.58 2.65 -7.16
CA LYS A 138 3.22 3.04 -6.76
C LYS A 138 2.26 1.93 -7.17
N VAL A 139 1.37 1.53 -6.26
CA VAL A 139 0.35 0.51 -6.51
C VAL A 139 -1.02 0.99 -6.05
N ILE A 140 -2.01 0.81 -6.91
CA ILE A 140 -3.35 1.35 -6.72
C ILE A 140 -4.37 0.26 -7.04
N VAL A 141 -5.22 -0.08 -6.06
CA VAL A 141 -6.41 -0.89 -6.30
C VAL A 141 -7.38 -0.07 -7.14
N ILE A 142 -7.80 -0.62 -8.26
CA ILE A 142 -8.76 0.03 -9.17
C ILE A 142 -10.03 -0.80 -9.25
N ASP A 143 -11.15 -0.16 -9.61
CA ASP A 143 -12.40 -0.89 -9.79
C ASP A 143 -12.44 -1.68 -11.08
N LYS A 144 -11.82 -1.14 -12.14
CA LYS A 144 -11.77 -1.77 -13.46
C LYS A 144 -10.48 -1.46 -14.19
N ALA A 145 -9.88 -2.49 -14.77
CA ALA A 145 -8.72 -2.36 -15.64
C ALA A 145 -9.16 -1.92 -17.05
N ASP A 146 -9.55 -0.65 -17.18
CA ASP A 146 -9.90 -0.06 -18.47
C ASP A 146 -9.18 1.28 -18.71
N ALA A 147 -9.22 1.73 -19.97
CA ALA A 147 -8.56 2.97 -20.38
C ALA A 147 -9.06 4.22 -19.64
N LYS A 148 -10.34 4.25 -19.25
CA LYS A 148 -10.95 5.40 -18.56
C LYS A 148 -10.43 5.53 -17.13
N THR A 149 -10.15 4.40 -16.49
CA THR A 149 -9.63 4.34 -15.12
C THR A 149 -8.10 4.47 -15.08
N ILE A 150 -7.40 3.75 -15.96
CA ILE A 150 -5.93 3.66 -15.90
C ILE A 150 -5.27 4.95 -16.37
N ARG A 151 -5.69 5.55 -17.50
CA ARG A 151 -4.96 6.69 -18.09
C ARG A 151 -4.90 7.92 -17.20
N PRO A 152 -5.99 8.34 -16.49
CA PRO A 152 -5.90 9.44 -15.54
C PRO A 152 -4.90 9.17 -14.41
N LEU A 153 -4.82 7.92 -13.91
CA LEU A 153 -3.87 7.54 -12.88
C LEU A 153 -2.43 7.61 -13.39
N LEU A 154 -2.16 7.16 -14.62
CA LEU A 154 -0.84 7.29 -15.23
C LEU A 154 -0.43 8.76 -15.37
N ASN A 155 -1.32 9.60 -15.89
CA ASN A 155 -1.04 11.04 -16.02
C ASN A 155 -0.88 11.76 -14.66
N LYS A 156 -1.54 11.28 -13.60
CA LYS A 156 -1.40 11.82 -12.24
C LYS A 156 -0.03 11.46 -11.62
N HIS A 157 0.51 10.30 -11.96
CA HIS A 157 1.64 9.71 -11.22
C HIS A 157 2.93 9.56 -12.01
N ILE A 158 2.91 9.78 -13.32
CA ILE A 158 4.07 9.65 -14.20
C ILE A 158 4.32 11.00 -14.87
N ASP A 159 5.58 11.43 -14.86
CA ASP A 159 6.02 12.64 -15.53
C ASP A 159 5.87 12.49 -17.06
N THR A 160 5.28 13.48 -17.72
CA THR A 160 5.03 13.43 -19.18
C THR A 160 6.30 13.32 -20.02
N ALA A 161 7.47 13.68 -19.49
CA ALA A 161 8.76 13.47 -20.17
C ALA A 161 9.25 12.01 -20.10
N SER A 162 8.53 11.11 -19.42
CA SER A 162 8.92 9.72 -19.19
C SER A 162 8.62 8.79 -20.37
N GLU A 163 9.37 7.69 -20.40
CA GLU A 163 9.17 6.57 -21.31
C GLU A 163 8.40 5.45 -20.58
N VAL A 164 7.16 5.19 -21.01
CA VAL A 164 6.28 4.20 -20.37
C VAL A 164 6.40 2.85 -21.09
N VAL A 165 6.61 1.77 -20.33
CA VAL A 165 6.78 0.39 -20.82
C VAL A 165 5.62 -0.48 -20.33
N THR A 166 4.89 -1.14 -21.24
CA THR A 166 3.70 -1.97 -20.92
C THR A 166 3.68 -3.28 -21.72
N ASP A 167 2.87 -4.25 -21.31
CA ASP A 167 2.67 -5.55 -22.00
C ASP A 167 1.82 -5.48 -23.30
N GLY A 168 1.22 -4.32 -23.58
CA GLY A 168 0.43 -4.08 -24.78
C GLY A 168 -1.08 -4.25 -24.59
N PHE A 169 -1.57 -4.41 -23.36
CA PHE A 169 -2.99 -4.38 -23.04
C PHE A 169 -3.70 -3.13 -23.60
N GLY A 170 -4.95 -3.31 -24.06
CA GLY A 170 -5.70 -2.30 -24.79
C GLY A 170 -5.90 -0.99 -24.03
N ALA A 171 -5.92 -1.03 -22.69
CA ALA A 171 -6.06 0.17 -21.85
C ALA A 171 -4.92 1.17 -22.05
N TYR A 172 -3.70 0.67 -22.31
CA TYR A 172 -2.48 1.46 -22.52
C TYR A 172 -2.34 2.05 -23.92
N ARG A 173 -3.33 1.88 -24.81
CA ARG A 173 -3.27 2.51 -26.14
C ARG A 173 -3.15 4.03 -26.00
N MET A 174 -2.46 4.67 -26.95
CA MET A 174 -2.32 6.12 -27.08
C MET A 174 -1.50 6.83 -25.98
N LEU A 175 -0.74 6.11 -25.14
CA LEU A 175 0.12 6.75 -24.14
C LEU A 175 1.23 7.63 -24.74
N HIS A 176 1.63 7.38 -25.99
CA HIS A 176 2.55 8.26 -26.74
C HIS A 176 1.99 9.68 -26.98
N LYS A 177 0.68 9.90 -26.75
CA LYS A 177 0.07 11.24 -26.85
C LYS A 177 0.20 12.05 -25.56
N THR A 178 0.45 11.39 -24.43
CA THR A 178 0.55 12.06 -23.11
C THR A 178 1.93 11.93 -22.48
N HIS A 179 2.74 10.98 -22.93
CA HIS A 179 4.10 10.74 -22.45
C HIS A 179 5.08 10.72 -23.62
N ALA A 180 6.35 11.04 -23.35
CA ALA A 180 7.41 11.15 -24.35
C ALA A 180 7.55 9.90 -25.23
N LYS A 181 7.33 8.71 -24.66
CA LYS A 181 7.36 7.45 -25.40
C LYS A 181 6.47 6.39 -24.78
N HIS A 182 5.82 5.59 -25.63
CA HIS A 182 5.16 4.34 -25.21
C HIS A 182 5.83 3.14 -25.87
N VAL A 183 6.45 2.28 -25.06
CA VAL A 183 7.05 1.01 -25.48
C VAL A 183 6.10 -0.13 -25.12
N LYS A 184 5.76 -0.95 -26.11
CA LYS A 184 4.90 -2.12 -25.92
C LYS A 184 5.71 -3.39 -26.08
N LEU A 185 5.75 -4.20 -25.02
CA LEU A 185 6.36 -5.51 -24.99
C LEU A 185 5.27 -6.54 -25.24
N ASN A 186 5.07 -6.93 -26.49
CA ASN A 186 4.00 -7.85 -26.83
C ASN A 186 4.37 -9.28 -26.37
N HIS A 187 3.92 -9.63 -25.16
CA HIS A 187 4.14 -10.96 -24.57
C HIS A 187 3.47 -12.07 -25.37
N SER A 188 2.38 -11.79 -26.11
CA SER A 188 1.76 -12.78 -27.00
C SER A 188 2.65 -13.16 -28.19
N LYS A 189 3.69 -12.34 -28.47
CA LYS A 189 4.72 -12.60 -29.46
C LYS A 189 6.06 -12.97 -28.83
N ASN A 190 6.08 -13.34 -27.54
CA ASN A 190 7.27 -13.64 -26.75
C ASN A 190 8.30 -12.50 -26.69
N ILE A 191 7.89 -11.25 -26.89
CA ILE A 191 8.78 -10.09 -26.77
C ILE A 191 8.79 -9.65 -25.31
N MET A 192 9.71 -10.23 -24.52
CA MET A 192 9.87 -9.93 -23.08
C MET A 192 10.77 -8.72 -22.82
N SER A 193 11.59 -8.32 -23.79
CA SER A 193 12.45 -7.14 -23.70
C SER A 193 12.70 -6.54 -25.09
N LEU A 194 13.02 -5.26 -25.12
CA LEU A 194 13.43 -4.53 -26.32
C LEU A 194 14.57 -3.58 -25.95
N GLY A 195 15.82 -3.94 -26.24
CA GLY A 195 16.98 -3.17 -25.82
C GLY A 195 16.98 -2.94 -24.29
N LYS A 196 16.92 -1.68 -23.86
CA LYS A 196 16.88 -1.30 -22.44
C LYS A 196 15.51 -1.48 -21.75
N TYR A 197 14.45 -1.83 -22.49
CA TYR A 197 13.09 -1.91 -21.95
C TYR A 197 12.69 -3.36 -21.61
N ASN A 198 12.20 -3.58 -20.39
CA ASN A 198 11.55 -4.82 -19.91
C ASN A 198 10.58 -4.47 -18.74
N THR A 199 9.75 -5.41 -18.26
CA THR A 199 8.88 -5.23 -17.07
C THR A 199 9.31 -6.07 -15.85
N SER A 200 10.55 -6.57 -15.86
CA SER A 200 10.98 -7.61 -14.93
C SER A 200 11.01 -7.17 -13.47
N ARG A 201 11.18 -5.88 -13.20
CA ARG A 201 11.19 -5.37 -11.81
C ARG A 201 9.78 -5.32 -11.26
N LEU A 202 8.82 -4.85 -12.04
CA LEU A 202 7.42 -4.85 -11.66
C LEU A 202 6.90 -6.29 -11.50
N ASP A 203 7.30 -7.23 -12.36
CA ASP A 203 7.00 -8.66 -12.23
C ASP A 203 7.53 -9.25 -10.91
N SER A 204 8.76 -8.88 -10.54
CA SER A 204 9.38 -9.29 -9.28
C SER A 204 8.62 -8.70 -8.08
N PHE A 205 8.15 -7.46 -8.19
CA PHE A 205 7.31 -6.81 -7.19
C PHE A 205 5.94 -7.51 -7.03
N TRP A 206 5.29 -7.88 -8.14
CA TRP A 206 4.06 -8.68 -8.09
C TRP A 206 4.25 -10.01 -7.39
N THR A 207 5.40 -10.65 -7.62
CA THR A 207 5.72 -11.90 -6.95
C THR A 207 5.86 -11.72 -5.43
N THR A 208 6.41 -10.59 -4.99
CA THR A 208 6.49 -10.21 -3.57
C THR A 208 5.09 -10.05 -2.97
N ILE A 209 4.19 -9.34 -3.65
CA ILE A 209 2.79 -9.17 -3.21
C ILE A 209 2.09 -10.53 -3.10
N LYS A 210 2.16 -11.37 -4.14
CA LYS A 210 1.50 -12.68 -4.17
C LYS A 210 2.01 -13.58 -3.03
N ARG A 211 3.31 -13.59 -2.76
CA ARG A 211 3.91 -14.35 -1.65
C ARG A 211 3.48 -13.83 -0.28
N ALA A 212 3.37 -12.51 -0.09
CA ALA A 212 2.88 -11.94 1.16
C ALA A 212 1.42 -12.34 1.43
N ILE A 213 0.57 -12.28 0.40
CA ILE A 213 -0.84 -12.66 0.51
C ILE A 213 -0.98 -14.15 0.82
N VAL A 214 -0.33 -15.02 0.06
CA VAL A 214 -0.46 -16.49 0.25
C VAL A 214 0.17 -16.95 1.55
N GLY A 215 1.35 -16.42 1.90
CA GLY A 215 2.15 -16.93 2.99
C GLY A 215 1.83 -16.34 4.36
N GLN A 216 1.41 -15.08 4.44
CA GLN A 216 1.40 -14.34 5.72
C GLN A 216 0.06 -13.71 6.06
N TYR A 217 -0.58 -13.08 5.06
CA TYR A 217 -1.88 -12.46 5.29
C TYR A 217 -3.01 -13.49 5.19
N HIS A 218 -2.86 -14.49 4.32
CA HIS A 218 -3.80 -15.57 3.96
C HIS A 218 -5.17 -15.11 3.42
N ARG A 219 -5.78 -14.11 4.04
CA ARG A 219 -7.06 -13.52 3.65
C ARG A 219 -7.00 -12.01 3.77
N VAL A 220 -6.99 -11.34 2.62
CA VAL A 220 -7.09 -9.88 2.51
C VAL A 220 -8.43 -9.56 1.88
N SER A 221 -9.26 -8.79 2.59
CA SER A 221 -10.55 -8.36 2.04
C SER A 221 -10.34 -7.19 1.06
N PRO A 222 -11.19 -7.03 0.04
CA PRO A 222 -11.08 -5.93 -0.93
C PRO A 222 -10.99 -4.55 -0.28
N GLU A 223 -11.73 -4.32 0.80
CA GLU A 223 -11.83 -3.05 1.52
C GLU A 223 -10.54 -2.65 2.23
N HIS A 224 -9.66 -3.63 2.48
CA HIS A 224 -8.38 -3.40 3.14
C HIS A 224 -7.19 -3.55 2.19
N LEU A 225 -7.40 -4.10 0.98
CA LEU A 225 -6.33 -4.46 0.05
C LEU A 225 -5.34 -3.32 -0.19
N GLN A 226 -5.82 -2.09 -0.38
CA GLN A 226 -4.95 -0.93 -0.59
C GLN A 226 -3.96 -0.75 0.56
N SER A 227 -4.42 -0.75 1.82
CA SER A 227 -3.54 -0.58 2.98
C SER A 227 -2.44 -1.65 3.09
N TYR A 228 -2.70 -2.87 2.65
CA TYR A 228 -1.69 -3.95 2.61
C TYR A 228 -0.68 -3.72 1.49
N LEU A 229 -1.13 -3.23 0.33
CA LEU A 229 -0.26 -2.86 -0.78
C LEU A 229 0.61 -1.64 -0.42
N ASP A 230 0.06 -0.67 0.31
CA ASP A 230 0.79 0.49 0.81
C ASP A 230 1.92 0.08 1.75
N GLU A 231 1.68 -0.86 2.68
CA GLU A 231 2.75 -1.44 3.51
C GLU A 231 3.86 -2.06 2.64
N ILE A 232 3.49 -2.72 1.54
CA ILE A 232 4.45 -3.35 0.63
C ILE A 232 5.26 -2.33 -0.16
N ALA A 233 4.59 -1.34 -0.75
CA ALA A 233 5.23 -0.25 -1.47
C ALA A 233 6.12 0.59 -0.55
N PHE A 234 5.64 0.96 0.64
CA PHE A 234 6.39 1.74 1.62
C PHE A 234 7.71 1.07 1.99
N LYS A 235 7.66 -0.21 2.37
CA LYS A 235 8.88 -0.97 2.73
C LYS A 235 9.81 -1.17 1.54
N PHE A 236 9.26 -1.34 0.34
CA PHE A 236 10.07 -1.47 -0.87
C PHE A 236 10.80 -0.16 -1.20
N ASN A 237 10.08 0.96 -1.15
CA ASN A 237 10.59 2.28 -1.52
C ASN A 237 11.64 2.80 -0.53
N ASN A 238 11.53 2.44 0.75
CA ASN A 238 12.40 2.92 1.82
C ASN A 238 13.33 1.82 2.37
N ARG A 239 13.64 0.80 1.57
CA ARG A 239 14.38 -0.40 2.00
C ARG A 239 15.82 -0.15 2.47
N GLU A 240 16.41 0.97 2.07
CA GLU A 240 17.76 1.40 2.47
C GLU A 240 17.74 2.38 3.67
N GLU A 241 16.55 2.77 4.12
CA GLU A 241 16.35 3.74 5.22
C GLU A 241 16.13 3.04 6.57
N ASP A 242 16.33 3.77 7.65
CA ASP A 242 15.78 3.38 8.95
C ASP A 242 14.25 3.58 8.97
N LEU A 243 13.54 2.51 8.62
CA LEU A 243 12.08 2.49 8.55
C LEU A 243 11.39 2.86 9.87
N PHE A 244 12.02 2.59 11.02
CA PHE A 244 11.43 2.94 12.30
C PHE A 244 11.40 4.46 12.46
N SER A 245 12.58 5.09 12.37
CA SER A 245 12.71 6.54 12.49
C SER A 245 11.91 7.29 11.42
N LEU A 246 11.91 6.78 10.20
CA LEU A 246 11.11 7.34 9.10
C LEU A 246 9.62 7.31 9.42
N LEU A 247 9.08 6.17 9.88
CA LEU A 247 7.65 6.05 10.16
C LEU A 247 7.24 6.87 11.37
N ILE A 248 8.07 6.93 12.42
CA ILE A 248 7.82 7.80 13.58
C ILE A 248 7.77 9.26 13.16
N THR A 249 8.70 9.70 12.32
CA THR A 249 8.71 11.08 11.80
C THR A 249 7.43 11.38 11.03
N ARG A 250 6.98 10.47 10.16
CA ARG A 250 5.71 10.61 9.44
C ARG A 250 4.50 10.67 10.38
N ILE A 251 4.45 9.81 11.40
CA ILE A 251 3.36 9.80 12.40
C ILE A 251 3.23 11.13 13.14
N ILE A 252 4.35 11.83 13.37
CA ILE A 252 4.37 13.12 14.05
C ILE A 252 3.99 14.28 13.10
N GLN A 253 4.30 14.15 11.80
CA GLN A 253 4.14 15.22 10.81
C GLN A 253 2.82 15.16 10.03
N GLN A 254 2.15 14.00 9.98
CA GLN A 254 0.95 13.79 9.15
C GLN A 254 -0.29 13.59 10.02
N GLU A 255 -1.37 14.31 9.69
CA GLU A 255 -2.69 14.03 10.26
C GLU A 255 -3.21 12.66 9.75
N PRO A 256 -3.73 11.80 10.65
CA PRO A 256 -4.23 10.48 10.28
C PRO A 256 -5.50 10.58 9.43
N ARG A 257 -5.56 9.80 8.34
CA ARG A 257 -6.70 9.77 7.40
C ARG A 257 -7.99 9.16 7.94
N ILE A 258 -7.90 8.40 9.03
CA ILE A 258 -9.07 7.84 9.69
C ILE A 258 -9.58 8.89 10.67
N ALA A 259 -10.83 9.33 10.52
CA ALA A 259 -11.52 10.09 11.55
C ALA A 259 -11.36 9.36 12.89
N VAL A 260 -10.60 9.96 13.80
CA VAL A 260 -10.37 9.38 15.11
C VAL A 260 -11.62 9.66 15.95
N THR A 261 -12.67 8.86 15.72
CA THR A 261 -13.87 8.80 16.57
C THR A 261 -13.61 7.92 17.78
#